data_AF-K9SLT5-F1
#
_entry.id   AF-K9SLT5-F1
#
_cell.length_a   1.000
_cell.length_b   1.000
_cell.length_c   1.000
_cell.angle_alpha   90.00
_cell.angle_beta   90.00
_cell.angle_gamma   90.00
#
_symmetry.space_group_name_H-M   'P 1'
#
loop_
_entity.id
_entity.type
_entity.pdbx_description
1 polymer ?
#
loop_
_entity_poly.entity_id
_entity_poly.type
_entity_poly.pdbx_seq_one_letter_code
_entity_poly.pdbx_strand_id
1 'polypeptide(L)'
;MQPDQTSNHTSNQMPNPENPDNQQLPAIETLIDPQVAQQLDDQIAELINDAPQDGGMPQAVSMLSSVLKAIAAKLEHLHYFIIQTQAGDWLLTTLSHRDLPEVSKRVIYAYGDRTVANVERLKLDDPKLICVEIGVIDLLFRLIGLQAVDSLIVFDSVAGTTNGTEIVRAELQQMCEKHLKRLQYGRSKLAEVQRQRAAADPLLARPNQPRPPKGFSSIA
;
A
#
# COMPACT_ATOMS: atom_id res chain seq x y z
N MET A 1 4.27 -3.52 71.85
CA MET A 1 4.03 -4.08 70.51
C MET A 1 2.63 -3.66 70.07
N GLN A 2 2.56 -2.72 69.12
CA GLN A 2 1.39 -2.49 68.25
C GLN A 2 1.35 -3.60 67.16
N PRO A 3 0.27 -3.83 66.37
CA PRO A 3 -0.67 -2.81 65.87
C PRO A 3 -2.15 -3.21 65.68
N ASP A 4 -2.92 -2.19 65.24
CA ASP A 4 -4.04 -2.19 64.29
C ASP A 4 -5.24 -3.14 64.46
N GLN A 5 -6.45 -2.57 64.46
CA GLN A 5 -7.30 -2.62 63.27
C GLN A 5 -8.19 -1.37 63.16
N THR A 6 -7.95 -0.66 62.07
CA THR A 6 -8.73 0.42 61.50
C THR A 6 -10.01 -0.14 60.87
N SER A 7 -11.16 0.43 61.23
CA SER A 7 -12.38 0.34 60.42
C SER A 7 -12.51 1.67 59.69
N ASN A 8 -12.30 1.68 58.37
CA ASN A 8 -12.70 2.80 57.53
C ASN A 8 -13.22 2.32 56.17
N HIS A 9 -14.52 2.57 56.02
CA HIS A 9 -15.30 2.81 54.81
C HIS A 9 -14.65 2.54 53.45
N THR A 10 -15.09 1.44 52.82
CA THR A 10 -15.06 1.24 51.37
C THR A 10 -16.04 2.22 50.70
N SER A 11 -15.52 3.32 50.16
CA SER A 11 -16.22 4.12 49.16
C SER A 11 -15.89 3.52 47.79
N ASN A 12 -16.81 2.73 47.25
CA ASN A 12 -16.66 2.07 45.97
C ASN A 12 -16.96 3.11 44.87
N GLN A 13 -15.93 3.80 44.41
CA GLN A 13 -16.00 4.72 43.27
C GLN A 13 -15.96 3.89 41.98
N MET A 14 -17.08 3.86 41.26
CA MET A 14 -17.16 3.23 39.93
C MET A 14 -16.20 3.93 38.95
N PRO A 15 -15.48 3.19 38.09
CA PRO A 15 -14.73 3.80 37.00
C PRO A 15 -15.70 4.32 35.92
N ASN A 16 -15.40 5.53 35.46
CA ASN A 16 -16.06 6.24 34.37
C ASN A 16 -15.92 5.45 33.05
N PRO A 17 -16.98 5.28 32.22
CA PRO A 17 -16.83 4.63 30.92
C PRO A 17 -16.04 5.54 29.98
N GLU A 18 -14.83 5.13 29.64
CA GLU A 18 -14.03 5.75 28.60
C GLU A 18 -14.78 5.73 27.25
N ASN A 19 -14.68 6.86 26.58
CA ASN A 19 -15.26 7.20 25.29
C ASN A 19 -14.84 6.19 24.19
N PRO A 20 -15.77 5.52 23.48
CA PRO A 20 -15.44 4.51 22.48
C PRO A 20 -14.86 5.09 21.18
N ASP A 21 -14.85 6.41 21.00
CA ASP A 21 -14.44 7.06 19.76
C ASP A 21 -12.94 7.42 19.65
N ASN A 22 -12.11 7.02 20.63
CA ASN A 22 -10.67 7.24 20.57
C ASN A 22 -9.86 5.96 20.28
N GLN A 23 -10.45 5.01 19.55
CA GLN A 23 -9.66 3.99 18.85
C GLN A 23 -8.95 4.63 17.66
N GLN A 24 -7.89 5.36 17.97
CA GLN A 24 -6.82 5.61 17.02
C GLN A 24 -6.39 4.24 16.49
N LEU A 25 -6.71 3.95 15.24
CA LEU A 25 -6.19 2.79 14.53
C LEU A 25 -4.69 2.70 14.82
N PRO A 26 -4.16 1.57 15.32
CA PRO A 26 -2.73 1.43 15.44
C PRO A 26 -2.14 1.69 14.05
N ALA A 27 -1.16 2.59 13.99
CA ALA A 27 -0.40 2.81 12.78
C ALA A 27 0.09 1.45 12.30
N ILE A 28 -0.22 1.10 11.05
CA ILE A 28 0.18 -0.18 10.42
C ILE A 28 1.72 -0.32 10.39
N GLU A 29 2.47 0.72 10.77
CA GLU A 29 3.93 0.80 10.80
C GLU A 29 4.64 -0.01 11.91
N THR A 30 3.95 -0.65 12.86
CA THR A 30 4.65 -1.25 14.03
C THR A 30 4.70 -2.79 14.09
N LEU A 31 4.61 -3.51 12.96
CA LEU A 31 4.79 -4.98 12.93
C LEU A 31 5.60 -5.52 11.74
N ILE A 32 6.39 -4.66 11.08
CA ILE A 32 7.27 -5.09 9.98
C ILE A 32 8.71 -4.98 10.47
N ASP A 33 9.52 -6.01 10.24
CA ASP A 33 10.96 -5.95 10.46
C ASP A 33 11.54 -4.71 9.74
N PRO A 34 12.27 -3.82 10.44
CA PRO A 34 12.82 -2.60 9.83
C PRO A 34 13.63 -2.86 8.55
N GLN A 35 14.31 -4.01 8.46
CA GLN A 35 15.07 -4.38 7.26
C GLN A 35 14.13 -4.70 6.09
N VAL A 36 13.05 -5.44 6.34
CA VAL A 36 12.01 -5.74 5.35
C VAL A 36 11.32 -4.46 4.88
N ALA A 37 11.03 -3.54 5.80
CA ALA A 37 10.42 -2.25 5.46
C ALA A 37 11.32 -1.43 4.50
N GLN A 38 12.62 -1.39 4.75
CA GLN A 38 13.58 -0.70 3.87
C GLN A 38 13.65 -1.34 2.48
N GLN A 39 13.69 -2.67 2.39
CA GLN A 39 13.73 -3.36 1.10
C GLN A 39 12.47 -3.10 0.26
N LEU A 40 11.31 -2.99 0.90
CA LEU A 40 10.07 -2.62 0.23
C LEU A 40 10.09 -1.17 -0.27
N ASP A 41 10.70 -0.25 0.50
CA ASP A 41 10.91 1.13 0.07
C ASP A 41 11.88 1.22 -1.12
N ASP A 42 12.93 0.39 -1.14
CA ASP A 42 13.86 0.30 -2.26
C ASP A 42 13.15 -0.18 -3.54
N GLN A 43 12.32 -1.22 -3.46
CA GLN A 43 11.52 -1.67 -4.62
C GLN A 43 10.51 -0.62 -5.10
N ILE A 44 9.92 0.17 -4.20
CA ILE A 44 9.06 1.30 -4.58
C ILE A 44 9.87 2.36 -5.34
N ALA A 45 11.09 2.67 -4.87
CA ALA A 45 11.97 3.64 -5.52
C ALA A 45 12.41 3.17 -6.91
N GLU A 46 12.76 1.90 -7.06
CA GLU A 46 13.06 1.27 -8.36
C GLU A 46 11.88 1.41 -9.32
N LEU A 47 10.67 1.03 -8.88
CA LEU A 47 9.47 1.13 -9.70
C LEU A 47 9.15 2.58 -10.14
N ILE A 48 9.43 3.57 -9.29
CA ILE A 48 9.29 5.00 -9.63
C ILE A 48 10.36 5.44 -10.65
N ASN A 49 11.60 4.97 -10.50
CA ASN A 49 12.71 5.33 -11.39
C ASN A 49 12.54 4.72 -12.79
N ASP A 50 12.01 3.50 -12.87
CA ASP A 50 11.79 2.77 -14.12
C ASP A 50 10.51 3.20 -14.86
N ALA A 51 9.61 3.90 -14.17
CA ALA A 51 8.39 4.42 -14.75
C ALA A 51 8.66 5.47 -15.86
N PRO A 52 7.79 5.59 -16.87
CA PRO A 52 7.83 6.72 -17.80
C PRO A 52 7.81 8.04 -17.03
N GLN A 53 8.75 8.93 -17.36
CA GLN A 53 8.91 10.21 -16.67
C GLN A 53 7.89 11.28 -17.10
N ASP A 54 6.72 10.83 -17.59
CA ASP A 54 5.57 11.68 -17.92
C ASP A 54 4.84 12.21 -16.66
N GLY A 55 5.28 11.76 -15.49
CA GLY A 55 4.81 12.18 -14.16
C GLY A 55 3.57 11.43 -13.67
N GLY A 56 2.83 10.75 -14.55
CA GLY A 56 1.61 10.03 -14.19
C GLY A 56 1.89 8.75 -13.40
N MET A 57 2.77 7.91 -13.92
CA MET A 57 3.10 6.63 -13.29
C MET A 57 3.92 6.79 -11.99
N PRO A 58 4.97 7.63 -11.91
CA PRO A 58 5.67 7.91 -10.66
C PRO A 58 4.73 8.36 -9.51
N GLN A 59 3.78 9.23 -9.83
CA GLN A 59 2.81 9.73 -8.85
C GLN A 59 1.85 8.63 -8.41
N ALA A 60 1.35 7.80 -9.34
CA ALA A 60 0.47 6.68 -9.02
C ALA A 60 1.15 5.70 -8.06
N VAL A 61 2.40 5.30 -8.33
CA VAL A 61 3.16 4.39 -7.46
C VAL A 61 3.34 4.99 -6.07
N SER A 62 3.76 6.26 -5.98
CA SER A 62 3.93 6.95 -4.69
C SER A 62 2.65 6.97 -3.86
N MET A 63 1.50 7.28 -4.48
CA MET A 63 0.20 7.31 -3.82
C MET A 63 -0.30 5.92 -3.36
N LEU A 64 0.14 4.85 -4.02
CA LEU A 64 -0.28 3.48 -3.71
C LEU A 64 0.73 2.74 -2.82
N SER A 65 1.93 3.28 -2.63
CA SER A 65 3.04 2.67 -1.88
C SER A 65 2.61 2.06 -0.54
N SER A 66 1.86 2.79 0.28
CA SER A 66 1.40 2.29 1.59
C SER A 66 0.50 1.06 1.47
N VAL A 67 -0.35 0.98 0.44
CA VAL A 67 -1.21 -0.18 0.21
C VAL A 67 -0.39 -1.37 -0.27
N LEU A 68 0.52 -1.15 -1.22
CA LEU A 68 1.39 -2.18 -1.76
C LEU A 68 2.28 -2.78 -0.66
N LYS A 69 2.92 -1.94 0.17
CA LYS A 69 3.73 -2.38 1.31
C LYS A 69 2.91 -3.18 2.33
N ALA A 70 1.70 -2.75 2.65
CA ALA A 70 0.84 -3.44 3.62
C ALA A 70 0.41 -4.84 3.17
N ILE A 71 0.37 -5.09 1.86
CA ILE A 71 0.06 -6.42 1.31
C ILE A 71 1.35 -7.23 1.20
N ALA A 72 2.42 -6.64 0.66
CA ALA A 72 3.72 -7.29 0.55
C ALA A 72 4.24 -7.80 1.91
N ALA A 73 4.04 -7.05 2.99
CA ALA A 73 4.44 -7.44 4.33
C ALA A 73 3.70 -8.66 4.91
N LYS A 74 2.61 -9.11 4.27
CA LYS A 74 1.87 -10.34 4.64
C LYS A 74 2.35 -11.56 3.86
N LEU A 75 3.17 -11.35 2.85
CA LEU A 75 3.73 -12.39 2.00
C LEU A 75 5.08 -12.82 2.57
N GLU A 76 5.46 -14.07 2.34
CA GLU A 76 6.68 -14.65 2.93
C GLU A 76 7.96 -14.14 2.26
N HIS A 77 7.88 -13.80 0.95
CA HIS A 77 9.04 -13.43 0.15
C HIS A 77 8.95 -12.02 -0.41
N LEU A 78 10.10 -11.37 -0.56
CA LEU A 78 10.23 -10.06 -1.21
C LEU A 78 10.39 -10.15 -2.73
N HIS A 79 10.72 -11.35 -3.23
CA HIS A 79 10.87 -11.65 -4.63
C HIS A 79 10.14 -12.94 -4.93
N TYR A 80 9.52 -12.98 -6.09
CA TYR A 80 8.83 -14.14 -6.60
C TYR A 80 9.30 -14.46 -8.00
N PHE A 81 9.08 -15.69 -8.40
CA PHE A 81 9.35 -16.18 -9.74
C PHE A 81 8.04 -16.36 -10.47
N ILE A 82 7.94 -15.77 -11.66
CA ILE A 82 6.79 -15.91 -12.54
C ILE A 82 7.23 -16.58 -13.84
N ILE A 83 6.30 -17.29 -14.47
CA ILE A 83 6.50 -17.83 -15.81
C ILE A 83 5.91 -16.84 -16.81
N GLN A 84 6.67 -16.49 -17.83
CA GLN A 84 6.24 -15.56 -18.87
C GLN A 84 6.80 -15.96 -20.23
N THR A 85 6.24 -15.40 -21.30
CA THR A 85 6.80 -15.50 -22.64
C THR A 85 8.11 -14.70 -22.73
N GLN A 86 8.92 -14.97 -23.75
CA GLN A 86 10.09 -14.13 -24.06
C GLN A 86 9.73 -12.66 -24.34
N ALA A 87 8.48 -12.36 -24.72
CA ALA A 87 7.99 -11.00 -24.92
C ALA A 87 7.59 -10.29 -23.61
N GLY A 88 7.59 -11.01 -22.48
CA GLY A 88 7.25 -10.47 -21.16
C GLY A 88 5.79 -10.67 -20.75
N ASP A 89 4.97 -11.36 -21.56
CA ASP A 89 3.59 -11.65 -21.21
C ASP A 89 3.53 -12.76 -20.16
N TRP A 90 2.88 -12.47 -19.03
CA TRP A 90 2.75 -13.44 -17.96
C TRP A 90 1.85 -14.62 -18.36
N LEU A 91 2.26 -15.81 -17.96
CA LEU A 91 1.48 -17.01 -18.22
C LEU A 91 0.16 -16.95 -17.43
N LEU A 92 -0.94 -17.06 -18.17
CA LEU A 92 -2.30 -17.08 -17.64
C LEU A 92 -2.79 -18.51 -17.50
N THR A 93 -3.24 -18.87 -16.30
CA THR A 93 -3.88 -20.15 -16.02
C THR A 93 -5.38 -19.92 -15.85
N THR A 94 -6.20 -20.74 -16.49
CA THR A 94 -7.66 -20.70 -16.28
C THR A 94 -8.06 -21.77 -15.29
N LEU A 95 -8.67 -21.37 -14.17
CA LEU A 95 -9.21 -22.25 -13.16
C LEU A 95 -10.72 -22.32 -13.30
N SER A 96 -11.24 -23.49 -13.67
CA SER A 96 -12.68 -23.74 -13.69
C SER A 96 -13.15 -24.22 -12.31
N HIS A 97 -14.28 -23.69 -11.85
CA HIS A 97 -14.90 -24.17 -10.62
C HIS A 97 -15.35 -25.63 -10.83
N ARG A 98 -14.96 -26.53 -9.92
CA ARG A 98 -15.24 -27.97 -10.07
C ARG A 98 -16.74 -28.27 -10.20
N ASP A 99 -17.55 -27.55 -9.44
CA ASP A 99 -19.01 -27.74 -9.40
C ASP A 99 -19.79 -26.82 -10.37
N LEU A 100 -19.19 -25.73 -10.85
CA LEU A 100 -19.78 -24.80 -11.83
C LEU A 100 -18.74 -24.50 -12.94
N PRO A 101 -18.59 -25.39 -13.94
CA PRO A 101 -17.57 -25.25 -14.98
C PRO A 101 -17.66 -23.95 -15.79
N GLU A 102 -18.87 -23.38 -15.88
CA GLU A 102 -19.17 -22.09 -16.53
C GLU A 102 -18.53 -20.90 -15.80
N VAL A 103 -18.13 -21.08 -14.54
CA VAL A 103 -17.42 -20.09 -13.75
C VAL A 103 -15.93 -20.41 -13.81
N SER A 104 -15.21 -19.62 -14.60
CA SER A 104 -13.76 -19.68 -14.71
C SER A 104 -13.11 -18.43 -14.12
N LYS A 105 -11.94 -18.61 -13.50
CA LYS A 105 -11.08 -17.54 -13.01
C LYS A 105 -9.76 -17.57 -13.78
N ARG A 106 -9.26 -16.42 -14.21
CA ARG A 106 -7.95 -16.28 -14.83
C ARG A 106 -6.93 -15.84 -13.80
N VAL A 107 -5.92 -16.67 -13.58
CA VAL A 107 -4.92 -16.46 -12.54
C VAL A 107 -3.51 -16.44 -13.10
N ILE A 108 -2.61 -15.79 -12.37
CA ILE A 108 -1.17 -15.92 -12.55
C ILE A 108 -0.60 -16.64 -11.33
N TYR A 109 0.41 -17.45 -11.57
CA TYR A 109 1.15 -18.14 -10.51
C TYR A 109 2.50 -17.45 -10.27
N ALA A 110 2.76 -17.16 -8.99
CA ALA A 110 4.02 -16.65 -8.49
C ALA A 110 4.59 -17.63 -7.46
N TYR A 111 5.86 -17.97 -7.58
CA TYR A 111 6.51 -18.98 -6.75
C TYR A 111 7.60 -18.33 -5.92
N GLY A 112 7.68 -18.64 -4.62
CA GLY A 112 8.77 -18.17 -3.75
C GLY A 112 10.12 -18.84 -4.06
N ASP A 113 10.11 -19.95 -4.79
CA ASP A 113 11.30 -20.72 -5.14
C ASP A 113 11.47 -20.89 -6.66
N ARG A 114 12.67 -20.57 -7.15
CA ARG A 114 13.04 -20.62 -8.57
C ARG A 114 13.03 -22.04 -9.14
N THR A 115 13.37 -23.04 -8.34
CA THR A 115 13.38 -24.45 -8.76
C THR A 115 11.96 -24.92 -9.00
N VAL A 116 11.04 -24.61 -8.08
CA VAL A 116 9.61 -24.92 -8.23
C VAL A 116 9.05 -24.27 -9.49
N ALA A 117 9.29 -22.98 -9.69
CA ALA A 117 8.86 -22.26 -10.90
C ALA A 117 9.38 -22.91 -12.19
N ASN A 118 10.65 -23.36 -12.20
CA ASN A 118 11.22 -24.04 -13.36
C ASN A 118 10.64 -25.44 -13.58
N VAL A 119 10.36 -26.19 -12.51
CA VAL A 119 9.69 -27.49 -12.61
C VAL A 119 8.30 -27.31 -13.24
N GLU A 120 7.51 -26.35 -12.77
CA GLU A 120 6.20 -26.05 -13.36
C GLU A 120 6.31 -25.58 -14.81
N ARG A 121 7.29 -24.72 -15.11
CA ARG A 121 7.56 -24.27 -16.49
C ARG A 121 7.90 -25.44 -17.42
N LEU A 122 8.73 -26.39 -16.98
CA LEU A 122 9.13 -27.54 -17.79
C LEU A 122 7.95 -28.50 -18.08
N LYS A 123 6.97 -28.60 -17.17
CA LYS A 123 5.76 -29.41 -17.39
C LYS A 123 4.87 -28.88 -18.53
N LEU A 124 5.00 -27.60 -18.88
CA LEU A 124 4.22 -26.98 -19.95
C LEU A 124 4.76 -27.30 -21.36
N ASP A 125 6.00 -27.82 -21.45
CA ASP A 125 6.66 -28.21 -22.70
C ASP A 125 6.69 -27.12 -23.79
N ASP A 126 6.74 -25.84 -23.39
CA ASP A 126 6.88 -24.71 -24.30
C ASP A 126 8.26 -24.04 -24.14
N PRO A 127 9.15 -24.12 -25.15
CA PRO A 127 10.49 -23.53 -25.10
C PRO A 127 10.49 -21.99 -25.11
N LYS A 128 9.36 -21.34 -25.43
CA LYS A 128 9.24 -19.87 -25.40
C LYS A 128 8.94 -19.34 -24.00
N LEU A 129 8.64 -20.22 -23.05
CA LEU A 129 8.41 -19.83 -21.66
C LEU A 129 9.72 -19.78 -20.90
N ILE A 130 9.90 -18.67 -20.19
CA ILE A 130 11.02 -18.41 -19.31
C ILE A 130 10.52 -18.15 -17.89
N CYS A 131 11.40 -18.40 -16.91
CA CYS A 131 11.15 -18.10 -15.50
C CYS A 131 11.93 -16.83 -15.14
N VAL A 132 11.23 -15.82 -14.62
CA VAL A 132 11.82 -14.50 -14.32
C VAL A 132 11.51 -14.11 -12.89
N GLU A 133 12.49 -13.50 -12.25
CA GLU A 133 12.36 -12.96 -10.90
C GLU A 133 11.71 -11.58 -10.95
N ILE A 134 10.83 -11.30 -10.01
CA ILE A 134 10.13 -10.02 -9.88
C ILE A 134 9.99 -9.64 -8.41
N GLY A 135 10.25 -8.37 -8.10
CA GLY A 135 10.03 -7.82 -6.77
C GLY A 135 8.54 -7.82 -6.42
N VAL A 136 8.21 -8.10 -5.16
CA VAL A 136 6.82 -8.19 -4.68
C VAL A 136 6.03 -6.90 -4.93
N ILE A 137 6.66 -5.74 -4.85
CA ILE A 137 6.01 -4.45 -5.14
C ILE A 137 5.65 -4.33 -6.63
N ASP A 138 6.57 -4.65 -7.53
CA ASP A 138 6.33 -4.62 -8.98
C ASP A 138 5.26 -5.67 -9.38
N LEU A 139 5.32 -6.85 -8.77
CA LEU A 139 4.33 -7.91 -8.94
C LEU A 139 2.90 -7.43 -8.60
N LEU A 140 2.73 -6.83 -7.43
CA LEU A 140 1.45 -6.29 -6.97
C LEU A 140 0.98 -5.09 -7.82
N PHE A 141 1.91 -4.21 -8.19
CA PHE A 141 1.59 -3.04 -9.01
C PHE A 141 1.10 -3.43 -10.41
N ARG A 142 1.80 -4.35 -11.08
CA ARG A 142 1.38 -4.85 -12.40
C ARG A 142 0.05 -5.58 -12.32
N LEU A 143 -0.20 -6.37 -11.26
CA LEU A 143 -1.48 -7.05 -11.06
C LEU A 143 -2.68 -6.07 -11.15
N ILE A 144 -2.58 -4.88 -10.58
CA ILE A 144 -3.64 -3.84 -10.62
C ILE A 144 -4.01 -3.49 -12.07
N GLY A 145 -3.02 -3.44 -12.97
CA GLY A 145 -3.19 -3.04 -14.37
C GLY A 145 -3.64 -4.17 -15.32
N LEU A 146 -3.51 -5.44 -14.92
CA LEU A 146 -3.80 -6.58 -15.79
C LEU A 146 -5.31 -6.88 -15.84
N GLN A 147 -6.02 -6.23 -16.77
CA GLN A 147 -7.48 -6.37 -16.91
C GLN A 147 -7.98 -7.79 -17.16
N ALA A 148 -7.17 -8.61 -17.80
CA ALA A 148 -7.49 -9.98 -18.16
C ALA A 148 -7.29 -11.00 -17.02
N VAL A 149 -6.85 -10.54 -15.84
CA VAL A 149 -6.51 -11.37 -14.68
C VAL A 149 -7.50 -11.10 -13.57
N ASP A 150 -7.96 -12.15 -12.91
CA ASP A 150 -8.81 -12.04 -11.73
C ASP A 150 -7.98 -12.05 -10.45
N SER A 151 -6.94 -12.90 -10.39
CA SER A 151 -6.11 -13.06 -9.20
C SER A 151 -4.66 -13.44 -9.49
N LEU A 152 -3.81 -13.15 -8.51
CA LEU A 152 -2.49 -13.73 -8.38
C LEU A 152 -2.53 -14.81 -7.30
N ILE A 153 -1.95 -15.98 -7.56
CA ILE A 153 -1.80 -17.03 -6.55
C ILE A 153 -0.30 -17.20 -6.26
N VAL A 154 0.04 -17.00 -4.99
CA VAL A 154 1.41 -17.00 -4.49
C VAL A 154 1.69 -18.31 -3.76
N PHE A 155 2.76 -18.99 -4.14
CA PHE A 155 3.19 -20.25 -3.53
C PHE A 155 4.50 -20.03 -2.77
N ASP A 156 4.40 -19.86 -1.46
CA ASP A 156 5.57 -19.55 -0.62
C ASP A 156 6.40 -20.79 -0.24
N SER A 157 5.79 -21.99 -0.31
CA SER A 157 6.44 -23.24 0.08
C SER A 157 7.03 -24.01 -1.10
N VAL A 158 8.20 -24.60 -0.86
CA VAL A 158 8.82 -25.59 -1.77
C VAL A 158 8.03 -26.91 -1.87
N ALA A 159 7.11 -27.17 -0.93
CA ALA A 159 6.41 -28.45 -0.82
C ALA A 159 5.29 -28.66 -1.85
N GLY A 160 4.96 -27.64 -2.66
CA GLY A 160 4.07 -27.80 -3.82
C GLY A 160 3.14 -26.61 -4.09
N THR A 161 2.41 -26.70 -5.21
CA THR A 161 1.48 -25.68 -5.74
C THR A 161 0.03 -25.87 -5.29
N THR A 162 -0.18 -26.61 -4.20
CA THR A 162 -1.51 -26.99 -3.70
C THR A 162 -2.10 -25.99 -2.71
N ASN A 163 -1.26 -25.27 -1.96
CA ASN A 163 -1.69 -24.27 -0.98
C ASN A 163 -1.08 -22.92 -1.35
N GLY A 164 -1.73 -22.20 -2.26
CA GLY A 164 -1.35 -20.84 -2.64
C GLY A 164 -2.17 -19.80 -1.89
N THR A 165 -1.53 -18.69 -1.55
CA THR A 165 -2.20 -17.48 -1.05
C THR A 165 -2.76 -16.71 -2.24
N GLU A 166 -4.07 -16.54 -2.29
CA GLU A 166 -4.73 -15.79 -3.35
C GLU A 166 -4.78 -14.29 -3.04
N ILE A 167 -4.36 -13.48 -4.02
CA ILE A 167 -4.50 -12.03 -4.02
C ILE A 167 -5.46 -11.68 -5.16
N VAL A 168 -6.71 -11.35 -4.79
CA VAL A 168 -7.76 -10.99 -5.74
C VAL A 168 -7.52 -9.57 -6.25
N ARG A 169 -7.41 -9.39 -7.57
CA ARG A 169 -7.11 -8.09 -8.19
C ARG A 169 -8.17 -7.04 -7.85
N ALA A 170 -9.44 -7.42 -7.87
CA ALA A 170 -10.54 -6.51 -7.56
C ALA A 170 -10.48 -6.00 -6.12
N GLU A 171 -10.09 -6.84 -5.15
CA GLU A 171 -9.92 -6.43 -3.76
C GLU A 171 -8.73 -5.48 -3.60
N LEU A 172 -7.61 -5.80 -4.26
CA LEU A 172 -6.44 -4.91 -4.31
C LEU A 172 -6.80 -3.53 -4.88
N GLN A 173 -7.54 -3.49 -6.00
CA GLN A 173 -8.04 -2.25 -6.60
C GLN A 173 -8.93 -1.46 -5.63
N GLN A 174 -9.86 -2.13 -4.95
CA GLN A 174 -10.73 -1.49 -3.95
C GLN A 174 -9.93 -0.91 -2.77
N MET A 175 -8.89 -1.61 -2.30
CA MET A 175 -8.01 -1.10 -1.25
C MET A 175 -7.26 0.16 -1.71
N CYS A 176 -6.74 0.15 -2.94
CA CYS A 176 -6.11 1.31 -3.57
C CYS A 176 -7.09 2.49 -3.68
N GLU A 177 -8.29 2.28 -4.23
CA GLU A 177 -9.31 3.32 -4.35
C GLU A 177 -9.72 3.92 -3.00
N LYS A 178 -9.94 3.07 -1.98
CA LYS A 178 -10.27 3.51 -0.63
C LYS A 178 -9.13 4.32 -0.02
N HIS A 179 -7.88 3.96 -0.28
CA HIS A 179 -6.72 4.73 0.16
C HIS A 179 -6.66 6.10 -0.52
N LEU A 180 -6.81 6.15 -1.84
CA LEU A 180 -6.82 7.39 -2.62
C LEU A 180 -7.93 8.36 -2.17
N LYS A 181 -9.15 7.85 -1.95
CA LYS A 181 -10.28 8.66 -1.43
C LYS A 181 -9.96 9.26 -0.06
N ARG A 182 -9.31 8.52 0.83
CA ARG A 182 -8.88 9.03 2.15
C ARG A 182 -7.83 10.14 2.02
N LEU A 183 -6.85 9.99 1.14
CA LEU A 183 -5.84 11.02 0.89
C LEU A 183 -6.49 12.32 0.34
N GLN A 184 -7.43 12.20 -0.59
CA GLN A 184 -8.15 13.35 -1.15
C GLN A 184 -9.00 14.08 -0.11
N TYR A 185 -9.71 13.33 0.74
CA TYR A 185 -10.51 13.89 1.83
C TYR A 185 -9.62 14.62 2.84
N GLY A 186 -8.49 14.02 3.23
CA GLY A 186 -7.52 14.64 4.14
C GLY A 186 -6.97 15.96 3.61
N ARG A 187 -6.58 16.00 2.32
CA ARG A 187 -6.10 17.23 1.65
C ARG A 187 -7.18 18.33 1.63
N SER A 188 -8.43 17.95 1.34
CA SER A 188 -9.55 18.89 1.28
C SER A 188 -9.83 19.51 2.66
N LYS A 189 -9.85 18.70 3.72
CA LYS A 189 -10.06 19.15 5.10
C LYS A 189 -8.92 20.06 5.59
N LEU A 190 -7.67 19.73 5.27
CA LEU A 190 -6.51 20.58 5.61
C LEU A 190 -6.60 21.95 4.93
N ALA A 191 -6.97 21.98 3.64
CA ALA A 191 -7.14 23.23 2.91
C ALA A 191 -8.27 24.10 3.48
N GLU A 192 -9.35 23.48 3.96
CA GLU A 192 -10.44 24.19 4.64
C GLU A 192 -9.98 24.81 5.97
N VAL A 193 -9.30 24.03 6.81
CA VAL A 193 -8.76 24.52 8.10
C VAL A 193 -7.77 25.68 7.89
N GLN A 194 -6.92 25.59 6.86
CA GLN A 194 -5.99 26.67 6.52
C GLN A 194 -6.72 27.93 6.06
N ARG A 195 -7.78 27.81 5.25
CA ARG A 195 -8.61 28.97 4.87
C ARG A 195 -9.32 29.60 6.06
N GLN A 196 -9.87 28.79 6.96
CA GLN A 196 -10.51 29.27 8.18
C GLN A 196 -9.52 29.98 9.11
N ARG A 197 -8.29 29.46 9.25
CA ARG A 197 -7.21 30.13 10.00
C ARG A 197 -6.76 31.44 9.36
N ALA A 198 -6.59 31.47 8.04
CA ALA A 198 -6.22 32.70 7.32
C ALA A 198 -7.32 33.77 7.36
N ALA A 199 -8.59 33.36 7.42
CA ALA A 199 -9.72 34.28 7.63
C ALA A 199 -9.82 34.80 9.07
N ALA A 200 -9.33 34.04 10.05
CA ALA A 200 -9.34 34.41 11.47
C ALA A 200 -8.19 35.37 11.87
N ASP A 201 -7.10 35.43 11.10
CA ASP A 201 -5.97 36.34 11.38
C ASP A 201 -5.47 37.08 10.12
N PRO A 202 -6.11 38.20 9.72
CA PRO A 202 -5.85 38.89 8.45
C PRO A 202 -4.51 39.66 8.39
N LEU A 203 -3.79 39.80 9.50
CA LEU A 203 -2.62 40.69 9.61
C LEU A 203 -1.33 40.13 9.00
N LEU A 204 -1.27 38.83 8.70
CA LEU A 204 -0.13 38.18 8.03
C LEU A 204 -0.24 38.19 6.49
N ALA A 205 -1.38 38.60 5.92
CA ALA A 205 -1.65 38.50 4.48
C ALA A 205 -1.25 39.74 3.66
N ARG A 206 -0.59 40.76 4.24
CA ARG A 206 -0.12 41.91 3.47
C ARG A 206 1.28 41.66 2.91
N PRO A 207 1.45 41.48 1.58
CA PRO A 207 2.77 41.55 0.98
C PRO A 207 3.33 42.95 1.23
N ASN A 208 4.60 42.98 1.64
CA ASN A 208 5.37 44.16 2.01
C ASN A 208 5.26 45.24 0.91
N GLN A 209 4.34 46.19 1.04
CA GLN A 209 4.21 47.28 0.08
C GLN A 209 5.42 48.21 0.23
N PRO A 210 6.17 48.50 -0.84
CA PRO A 210 7.28 49.43 -0.77
C PRO A 210 6.76 50.82 -0.38
N ARG A 211 7.39 51.40 0.64
CA ARG A 211 7.07 52.73 1.17
C ARG A 211 7.26 53.77 0.06
N PRO A 212 6.30 54.66 -0.23
CA PRO A 212 6.48 55.68 -1.25
C PRO A 212 7.59 56.66 -0.84
N PRO A 213 8.44 57.12 -1.78
CA PRO A 213 9.49 58.09 -1.47
C PRO A 213 8.86 59.41 -1.02
N LYS A 214 9.39 59.97 0.07
CA LYS A 214 8.98 61.28 0.58
C LYS A 214 9.36 62.35 -0.46
N GLY A 215 8.36 62.89 -1.15
CA GLY A 215 8.51 64.08 -1.98
C GLY A 215 8.90 65.26 -1.11
N PHE A 216 10.05 65.86 -1.40
CA PHE A 216 10.39 67.19 -0.89
C PHE A 216 9.60 68.21 -1.71
N SER A 217 8.71 68.93 -1.03
CA SER A 217 8.01 70.08 -1.60
C SER A 217 9.03 71.18 -1.88
N SER A 218 9.10 71.58 -3.14
CA SER A 218 9.74 72.83 -3.57
C SER A 218 8.94 74.01 -3.00
N ILE A 219 9.61 74.98 -2.39
CA ILE A 219 9.07 76.31 -2.12
C ILE A 219 10.01 77.29 -2.79
N ALA A 220 9.38 78.26 -3.46
CA ALA A 220 9.97 79.37 -4.21
C ALA A 220 10.84 80.31 -3.35
#